data_AF-A0A6A1PYL7-F1
#
_entry.id   AF-A0A6A1PYL7-F1
#
_cell.length_a   1.000
_cell.length_b   1.000
_cell.length_c   1.000
_cell.angle_alpha   90.00
_cell.angle_beta   90.00
_cell.angle_gamma   90.00
#
_symmetry.space_group_name_H-M   'P 1'
#
loop_
_entity.id
_entity.type
_entity.pdbx_description
1 polymer ?
#
loop_
_entity_poly.entity_id
_entity_poly.type
_entity_poly.pdbx_seq_one_letter_code
_entity_poly.pdbx_strand_id
1 'polypeptide(L)' 'MIPYQIGDVFISHSQKETQEMLEEAKKNLQEETDALESRVESIQRVLADLKVQLYAKFGSNINLDADES' A
#
# COMPACT_ATOMS: atom_id res chain seq x y z
N MET A 1 23.74 21.07 16.40
CA MET A 1 22.41 21.17 15.75
C MET A 1 22.53 20.61 14.35
N ILE A 2 21.51 19.88 13.89
CA ILE A 2 21.44 19.26 12.56
C ILE A 2 20.37 20.01 11.77
N PRO A 3 20.65 20.50 10.55
CA PRO A 3 19.64 21.09 9.69
C PRO A 3 18.73 19.98 9.14
N TYR A 4 17.44 20.03 9.46
CA TYR A 4 16.42 19.13 8.94
C TYR A 4 15.55 19.88 7.93
N GLN A 5 15.29 19.24 6.79
CA GLN A 5 14.51 19.83 5.70
C GLN A 5 13.01 19.64 5.93
N ILE A 6 12.25 20.73 5.89
CA ILE A 6 10.80 20.72 5.93
C ILE A 6 10.30 21.55 4.74
N GLY A 7 9.80 20.87 3.70
CA GLY A 7 9.48 21.52 2.43
C GLY A 7 10.73 22.18 1.81
N ASP A 8 10.67 23.50 1.60
CA ASP A 8 11.75 24.29 0.99
C ASP A 8 12.69 24.97 2.01
N VAL A 9 12.48 24.77 3.31
CA VAL A 9 13.27 25.42 4.38
C VAL A 9 13.99 24.40 5.26
N PHE A 10 15.15 24.79 5.80
CA PHE A 10 15.91 23.99 6.75
C PHE A 10 15.78 24.58 8.15
N ILE A 11 15.40 23.76 9.12
CA ILE A 11 15.28 24.13 10.53
C ILE A 11 16.37 23.39 11.31
N SER A 12 17.07 24.11 12.19
CA SER A 12 18.11 23.51 13.04
C SER A 12 17.46 22.81 14.23
N HIS A 13 17.56 21.49 14.26
CA HIS A 13 17.08 20.66 15.36
C HIS A 13 18.23 20.06 16.16
N SER A 14 17.93 19.58 17.36
CA SER A 14 18.84 18.66 18.04
C SER A 14 18.89 17.32 17.28
N GLN A 15 19.98 16.56 17.48
CA GLN A 15 20.12 15.25 16.85
C GLN A 15 18.98 14.30 17.23
N LYS A 16 18.54 14.36 18.49
CA LYS A 16 17.45 13.54 19.02
C LYS A 16 16.12 13.84 18.33
N GLU A 17 15.74 15.11 18.26
CA GLU A 17 14.49 15.53 17.59
C GLU A 17 14.51 15.15 16.10
N THR A 18 15.66 15.33 15.42
CA THR A 18 15.79 14.94 14.01
C THR A 18 15.57 13.43 13.82
N GLN A 19 16.11 12.61 14.73
CA GLN A 19 15.91 11.17 14.69
C GLN A 19 14.45 10.79 14.98
N GLU A 20 13.81 11.41 15.97
CA GLU A 20 12.39 11.17 16.29
C GLU A 20 11.48 11.48 15.09
N MET A 21 11.68 12.62 14.42
CA MET A 21 10.91 12.99 13.22
C MET A 21 11.10 12.00 12.06
N LEU A 22 12.32 11.50 11.86
CA LEU A 22 12.61 10.49 10.84
C LEU A 22 11.94 9.15 11.16
N GLU A 23 11.96 8.72 12.41
CA GLU A 23 11.31 7.48 12.83
C GLU A 23 9.78 7.57 12.71
N GLU A 24 9.19 8.71 13.06
CA GLU A 24 7.76 8.95 12.86
C GLU A 24 7.37 8.92 11.38
N ALA A 25 8.15 9.59 10.51
CA ALA A 25 7.92 9.57 9.08
C ALA A 25 8.01 8.16 8.49
N LYS A 26 9.00 7.36 8.91
CA LYS A 26 9.11 5.95 8.51
C LYS A 26 7.91 5.13 8.97
N LYS A 27 7.46 5.31 10.21
CA LYS A 27 6.31 4.60 10.77
C LYS A 27 5.04 4.88 9.96
N ASN A 28 4.78 6.16 9.66
CA ASN A 28 3.63 6.56 8.86
C ASN A 28 3.67 5.94 7.45
N LEU A 29 4.86 5.92 6.82
CA LEU A 29 5.04 5.32 5.51
C LEU A 29 4.81 3.80 5.53
N GLN A 30 5.25 3.13 6.59
CA GLN A 30 5.01 1.69 6.77
C GLN A 30 3.52 1.40 6.94
N GLU A 31 2.81 2.17 7.77
CA GLU A 31 1.36 2.01 7.95
C GLU A 31 0.59 2.20 6.63
N GLU A 32 1.00 3.17 5.80
CA GLU A 32 0.40 3.36 4.47
C GLU A 32 0.67 2.18 3.53
N THR A 33 1.89 1.63 3.58
CA THR A 33 2.26 0.44 2.80
C THR A 33 1.41 -0.76 3.21
N ASP A 34 1.29 -1.04 4.50
CA ASP A 34 0.50 -2.16 5.03
C ASP A 34 -0.99 -2.01 4.67
N ALA A 35 -1.52 -0.77 4.70
CA ALA A 35 -2.89 -0.49 4.30
C ALA A 35 -3.13 -0.73 2.81
N LEU A 36 -2.17 -0.37 1.95
CA LEU A 36 -2.23 -0.61 0.51
C LEU A 36 -2.17 -2.11 0.19
N GLU A 37 -1.27 -2.86 0.83
CA GLU A 37 -1.17 -4.31 0.68
C GLU A 37 -2.46 -5.02 1.09
N SER A 38 -3.03 -4.66 2.24
CA SER A 38 -4.32 -5.18 2.71
C SER A 38 -5.46 -4.90 1.71
N ARG A 39 -5.46 -3.71 1.10
CA ARG A 39 -6.45 -3.37 0.06
C ARG A 39 -6.27 -4.21 -1.20
N VAL A 40 -5.03 -4.45 -1.62
CA VAL A 40 -4.73 -5.34 -2.77
C VAL A 40 -5.24 -6.75 -2.50
N GLU A 41 -4.94 -7.31 -1.34
CA GLU A 41 -5.43 -8.65 -0.96
C GLU A 41 -6.96 -8.71 -0.96
N SER A 42 -7.63 -7.69 -0.40
CA SER A 42 -9.09 -7.63 -0.37
C SER A 42 -9.69 -7.62 -1.79
N ILE A 43 -9.12 -6.82 -2.70
CA ILE A 43 -9.57 -6.76 -4.10
C ILE A 43 -9.33 -8.10 -4.80
N GLN A 44 -8.18 -8.74 -4.58
CA GLN A 44 -7.88 -10.05 -5.15
C GLN A 44 -8.86 -11.14 -4.67
N ARG A 45 -9.24 -11.13 -3.39
CA ARG A 45 -10.26 -12.06 -2.85
C ARG A 45 -11.62 -11.83 -3.51
N VAL A 46 -12.06 -10.58 -3.60
CA VAL A 46 -13.33 -10.24 -4.28
C VAL A 46 -13.31 -10.65 -5.75
N LEU A 47 -12.19 -10.45 -6.44
CA LEU A 47 -12.03 -10.89 -7.83
C LEU A 47 -12.10 -12.41 -7.96
N ALA A 48 -11.44 -13.16 -7.09
CA ALA A 48 -11.48 -14.62 -7.08
C ALA A 48 -12.91 -15.14 -6.85
N ASP A 49 -13.63 -14.58 -5.87
CA ASP A 49 -15.02 -14.93 -5.59
C ASP A 49 -15.92 -14.63 -6.79
N LEU A 50 -15.70 -13.49 -7.46
CA LEU A 50 -16.47 -13.10 -8.63
C LEU A 50 -16.18 -14.02 -9.84
N LYS A 51 -14.92 -14.42 -10.05
CA LYS A 51 -14.55 -15.42 -11.07
C LYS A 51 -15.32 -16.73 -10.84
N VAL A 52 -15.34 -17.22 -9.61
CA VAL A 52 -16.09 -18.46 -9.25
C VAL A 52 -17.59 -18.29 -9.55
N GLN A 53 -18.20 -17.17 -9.15
CA GLN A 53 -19.62 -16.91 -9.41
C GLN A 53 -19.94 -16.85 -10.91
N LEU A 54 -19.07 -16.23 -11.71
CA LEU A 54 -19.23 -16.13 -13.16
C LEU A 54 -19.08 -17.50 -13.82
N TYR A 55 -18.07 -18.29 -13.43
CA TYR A 55 -17.91 -19.65 -13.94
C TYR A 55 -19.08 -20.56 -13.53
N ALA A 56 -19.62 -20.43 -12.32
CA ALA A 56 -20.80 -21.18 -11.90
C ALA A 56 -22.05 -20.82 -12.74
N LYS A 57 -22.17 -19.57 -13.19
CA LYS A 57 -23.34 -19.07 -13.94
C LYS A 57 -23.24 -19.30 -15.45
N PHE A 58 -22.05 -19.13 -16.01
CA PHE A 58 -21.82 -19.13 -17.46
C PHE A 58 -21.01 -20.34 -17.95
N GLY A 59 -20.39 -21.10 -17.05
CA GLY A 59 -19.63 -22.30 -17.37
C GLY A 59 -18.48 -22.02 -18.34
N SER A 60 -18.29 -22.93 -19.30
CA SER A 60 -17.26 -22.85 -20.35
C SER A 60 -17.56 -21.84 -21.46
N ASN A 61 -18.65 -21.06 -21.37
CA ASN A 61 -18.99 -20.06 -22.40
C ASN A 61 -18.19 -18.76 -22.27
N ILE A 62 -17.39 -18.63 -21.20
CA ILE A 62 -16.50 -17.50 -20.95
C ILE A 62 -15.10 -18.02 -20.62
N ASN A 63 -14.06 -17.23 -20.93
CA ASN A 63 -12.68 -17.51 -20.53
C ASN A 63 -12.15 -16.30 -19.74
N LEU A 64 -12.07 -16.43 -18.41
CA LEU A 64 -11.65 -15.37 -17.49
C LEU A 64 -10.19 -15.51 -17.03
N ASP A 65 -9.46 -16.50 -17.55
CA ASP A 65 -8.10 -16.83 -17.12
C ASP A 65 -7.02 -16.28 -18.07
N ALA A 66 -7.42 -15.46 -19.04
CA ALA A 66 -6.50 -14.81 -19.98
C ALA A 66 -5.59 -13.75 -19.32
N ASP A 67 -5.96 -13.24 -18.15
CA ASP A 67 -5.24 -12.18 -17.43
C ASP A 67 -4.22 -12.71 -16.38
N GLU A 68 -4.00 -14.04 -16.29
CA GLU A 68 -3.03 -14.63 -15.34
C GLU A 68 -1.60 -14.78 -15.92
N SER A 69 -1.24 -14.00 -16.95
CA SER A 69 0.08 -14.02 -17.61
C SER A 69 0.98 -12.83 -17.29
#